data_AF-A0A2T5J566-F1
#
_entry.id   AF-A0A2T5J566-F1
#
_cell.length_a   1.000
_cell.length_b   1.000
_cell.length_c   1.000
_cell.angle_alpha   90.00
_cell.angle_beta   90.00
_cell.angle_gamma   90.00
#
_symmetry.space_group_name_H-M   'P 1'
#
loop_
_entity.id
_entity.type
_entity.pdbx_description
1 polymer ?
#
loop_
_entity_poly.entity_id
_entity_poly.type
_entity_poly.pdbx_seq_one_letter_code
_entity_poly.pdbx_strand_id
1 'polypeptide(L)'
;MKTTQSFRIHFVVRAYKAKDGKAPLYVAVTVNKEKCLIGLKQNVDLKNWDADKGAPKGNRDQVREMTNYLEEVRLSLGNCYKELTMKGRLPTAAAVKNLYLGDDTAEGQTLAKLFAYHHETSQKALKWSTLKHYAV
;
A
#
# COMPACT_ATOMS: atom_id res chain seq x y z
N MET A 1 -18.04 15.64 19.50
CA MET A 1 -16.57 15.73 19.25
C MET A 1 -16.32 15.42 17.79
N LYS A 2 -15.77 16.35 17.00
CA LYS A 2 -15.39 16.08 15.61
C LYS A 2 -14.07 15.29 15.63
N THR A 3 -14.11 13.98 15.41
CA THR A 3 -12.89 13.18 15.25
C THR A 3 -12.26 13.52 13.90
N THR A 4 -11.34 14.48 13.88
CA THR A 4 -10.56 14.80 12.69
C THR A 4 -9.62 13.63 12.41
N GLN A 5 -10.01 12.74 11.49
CA GLN A 5 -9.11 11.70 11.02
C GLN A 5 -7.89 12.36 10.36
N SER A 6 -6.69 12.03 10.83
CA SER A 6 -5.46 12.65 10.34
C SER A 6 -4.90 11.83 9.18
N PHE A 7 -4.76 12.43 8.00
CA PHE A 7 -4.14 11.80 6.82
C PHE A 7 -2.91 12.59 6.39
N ARG A 8 -1.74 11.93 6.32
CA ARG A 8 -0.48 12.55 5.90
C ARG A 8 0.25 11.63 4.92
N ILE A 9 0.76 12.22 3.84
CA ILE A 9 1.60 11.55 2.85
C ILE A 9 2.98 12.21 2.90
N HIS A 10 4.03 11.40 2.98
CA HIS A 10 5.41 11.88 2.96
C HIS A 10 6.31 10.94 2.15
N PHE A 11 7.17 11.49 1.30
CA PHE A 11 8.08 10.69 0.46
C PHE A 11 9.42 10.51 1.16
N VAL A 12 9.89 9.27 1.20
CA VAL A 12 11.11 8.89 1.91
C VAL A 12 11.96 8.02 1.01
N VAL A 13 13.25 8.32 0.95
CA VAL A 13 14.23 7.49 0.27
C VAL A 13 14.98 6.68 1.31
N ARG A 14 15.11 5.37 1.10
CA ARG A 14 15.88 4.50 1.99
C ARG A 14 17.33 4.45 1.55
N ALA A 15 18.12 5.43 1.96
CA ALA A 15 19.53 5.58 1.57
C ALA A 15 20.39 4.33 1.89
N TYR A 16 20.09 3.60 2.97
CA TYR A 16 20.79 2.35 3.31
C TYR A 16 20.56 1.20 2.32
N LYS A 17 19.56 1.31 1.44
CA LYS A 17 19.29 0.35 0.35
C LYS A 17 19.86 0.82 -1.00
N ALA A 18 20.70 1.85 -1.01
CA ALA A 18 21.25 2.37 -2.24
C ALA A 18 22.15 1.34 -2.94
N LYS A 19 22.03 1.28 -4.27
CA LYS A 19 22.97 0.60 -5.16
C LYS A 19 23.41 1.60 -6.21
N ASP A 20 24.71 1.73 -6.42
CA ASP A 20 25.31 2.64 -7.41
C ASP A 20 24.86 4.11 -7.27
N GLY A 21 24.72 4.59 -6.02
CA GLY A 21 24.28 5.96 -5.71
C GLY A 21 22.78 6.23 -5.89
N LYS A 22 22.02 5.24 -6.37
CA LYS A 22 20.56 5.32 -6.51
C LYS A 22 19.89 4.54 -5.38
N ALA A 23 18.88 5.15 -4.77
CA ALA A 23 18.15 4.56 -3.66
C ALA A 23 16.66 4.41 -3.98
N PRO A 24 16.00 3.35 -3.49
CA PRO A 24 14.59 3.12 -3.73
C PRO A 24 13.72 4.15 -3.01
N LEU A 25 12.73 4.66 -3.75
CA LEU A 25 11.75 5.62 -3.28
C LEU A 25 10.55 4.92 -2.64
N TYR A 26 10.16 5.43 -1.48
CA TYR A 26 8.98 5.00 -0.74
C TYR A 26 8.06 6.19 -0.48
N VAL A 27 6.78 5.88 -0.32
CA VAL A 27 5.80 6.80 0.24
C VAL A 27 5.33 6.28 1.59
N ALA A 28 5.40 7.13 2.59
CA ALA A 28 4.90 6.91 3.93
C ALA A 28 3.50 7.52 4.03
N VAL A 29 2.52 6.65 4.25
CA VAL A 29 1.12 7.05 4.48
C VAL A 29 0.86 6.92 5.98
N THR A 30 0.44 8.01 6.61
CA THR A 30 0.08 8.03 8.02
C THR A 30 -1.40 8.33 8.17
N VAL A 31 -2.12 7.42 8.84
CA VAL A 31 -3.54 7.58 9.14
C VAL A 31 -3.77 7.32 10.62
N ASN A 32 -4.36 8.28 11.35
CA ASN A 32 -4.66 8.15 12.78
C ASN A 32 -3.50 7.61 13.64
N LYS A 33 -2.29 8.14 13.44
CA LYS A 33 -1.00 7.73 14.08
C LYS A 33 -0.41 6.39 13.59
N GLU A 34 -1.13 5.61 12.80
CA GLU A 34 -0.58 4.42 12.14
C GLU A 34 0.15 4.82 10.86
N LYS A 35 1.36 4.30 10.67
CA LYS A 35 2.21 4.60 9.51
C LYS A 35 2.44 3.33 8.69
N CYS A 36 2.21 3.42 7.39
CA CYS A 36 2.56 2.37 6.44
C CYS A 36 3.54 2.91 5.39
N LEU A 37 4.43 2.05 4.90
CA LEU A 37 5.36 2.37 3.82
C LEU A 37 4.99 1.57 2.57
N ILE A 38 4.91 2.27 1.44
CA ILE A 38 4.61 1.71 0.13
C ILE A 38 5.82 2.00 -0.76
N GLY A 39 6.33 0.96 -1.45
CA GLY A 39 7.45 1.12 -2.38
C GLY A 39 6.95 1.59 -3.74
N LEU A 40 7.52 2.65 -4.29
CA LEU A 40 7.09 3.24 -5.58
C LEU A 40 7.78 2.61 -6.80
N LYS A 41 8.60 1.56 -6.60
CA LYS A 41 9.41 0.90 -7.64
C LYS A 41 10.31 1.85 -8.46
N GLN A 42 10.44 3.10 -8.04
CA GLN A 42 11.31 4.11 -8.61
C GLN A 42 12.59 4.23 -7.77
N ASN A 43 13.71 4.50 -8.44
CA ASN A 43 14.99 4.76 -7.80
C ASN A 43 15.40 6.21 -8.07
N VAL A 44 15.88 6.90 -7.04
CA VAL A 44 16.31 8.29 -7.12
C VAL A 44 17.77 8.40 -6.73
N ASP A 45 18.53 9.24 -7.43
CA ASP A 45 19.91 9.57 -7.04
C ASP A 45 19.89 10.36 -5.73
N LEU A 46 20.63 9.87 -4.73
CA LEU A 46 20.73 10.52 -3.42
C LEU A 46 21.27 11.95 -3.51
N LYS A 47 22.08 12.28 -4.52
CA LYS A 47 22.60 13.64 -4.74
C LYS A 47 21.51 14.61 -5.20
N ASN A 48 20.51 14.08 -5.89
CA ASN A 48 19.41 14.84 -6.49
C ASN A 48 18.12 14.71 -5.66
N TRP A 49 18.24 14.40 -4.37
CA TRP A 49 17.10 14.28 -3.45
C TRP A 49 17.30 15.10 -2.18
N ASP A 50 16.29 15.87 -1.82
CA ASP A 50 16.21 16.59 -0.56
C ASP A 50 15.45 15.70 0.44
N ALA A 51 16.18 15.11 1.39
CA ALA A 51 15.64 14.17 2.37
C ALA A 51 14.69 14.85 3.38
N ASP A 52 14.93 16.13 3.71
CA ASP A 52 14.12 16.87 4.67
C ASP A 52 12.77 17.25 4.06
N LYS A 53 12.78 17.67 2.79
CA LYS A 53 11.56 18.02 2.06
C LYS A 53 10.84 16.82 1.45
N GLY A 54 11.55 15.69 1.28
CA GLY A 54 11.04 14.53 0.54
C GLY A 54 10.74 14.90 -0.92
N ALA A 55 11.65 15.64 -1.55
CA ALA A 55 11.47 16.21 -2.87
C ALA A 55 12.74 16.10 -3.73
N PRO A 56 12.62 16.01 -5.06
CA PRO A 56 13.78 16.04 -5.95
C PRO A 56 14.47 17.41 -5.95
N LYS A 57 15.79 17.42 -6.12
CA LYS A 57 16.67 18.59 -6.21
C LYS A 57 17.57 18.46 -7.44
N GLY A 58 17.93 19.57 -8.09
CA GLY A 58 18.89 19.58 -9.20
C GLY A 58 18.31 20.13 -10.50
N ASN A 59 18.56 19.42 -11.61
CA ASN A 59 18.19 19.87 -12.96
C ASN A 59 16.67 20.08 -13.11
N ARG A 60 16.28 21.24 -13.64
CA ARG A 60 14.89 21.70 -13.75
C ARG A 60 13.96 20.70 -14.45
N ASP A 61 14.42 20.04 -15.52
CA ASP A 61 13.56 19.11 -16.27
C ASP A 61 13.34 17.79 -15.53
N GLN A 62 14.40 17.17 -15.01
CA GLN A 62 14.28 15.94 -14.20
C GLN A 62 13.52 16.18 -12.90
N VAL A 63 13.73 17.33 -12.26
CA VAL A 63 12.99 17.73 -11.05
C VAL A 63 11.51 17.89 -11.37
N ARG A 64 11.16 18.49 -12.51
CA ARG A 64 9.76 18.68 -12.92
C ARG A 64 9.07 17.36 -13.19
N GLU A 65 9.71 16.46 -13.94
CA GLU A 65 9.17 15.13 -14.24
C GLU A 65 8.94 14.32 -12.96
N MET A 66 9.94 14.25 -12.08
CA MET A 66 9.82 13.54 -10.81
C MET A 66 8.76 14.18 -9.90
N THR A 67 8.69 15.52 -9.84
CA THR A 67 7.68 16.21 -9.04
C THR A 67 6.27 15.89 -9.53
N ASN A 68 6.04 15.90 -10.85
CA ASN A 68 4.75 15.53 -11.43
C ASN A 68 4.36 14.10 -11.06
N TYR A 69 5.30 13.16 -11.14
CA TYR A 69 5.08 11.77 -10.71
C TYR A 69 4.70 11.67 -9.22
N LEU A 70 5.40 12.40 -8.34
CA LEU A 70 5.08 12.44 -6.90
C LEU A 70 3.69 13.03 -6.64
N GLU A 71 3.28 14.05 -7.39
CA GLU A 71 1.92 14.61 -7.31
C GLU A 71 0.85 13.63 -7.78
N GLU A 72 1.10 12.87 -8.86
CA GLU A 72 0.19 11.82 -9.33
C GLU A 72 -0.01 10.73 -8.25
N VAL A 73 1.08 10.32 -7.60
CA VAL A 73 1.03 9.38 -6.48
C VAL A 73 0.26 9.96 -5.29
N ARG A 74 0.47 11.24 -4.94
CA ARG A 74 -0.30 11.92 -3.88
C ARG A 74 -1.79 11.93 -4.20
N LEU A 75 -2.15 12.25 -5.44
CA LEU A 75 -3.53 12.29 -5.90
C LEU A 75 -4.19 10.91 -5.81
N SER A 76 -3.49 9.88 -6.31
CA SER A 76 -3.97 8.50 -6.27
C SER A 76 -4.21 8.01 -4.83
N LEU A 77 -3.25 8.21 -3.92
CA LEU A 77 -3.41 7.85 -2.50
C LEU A 77 -4.51 8.65 -1.81
N GLY A 78 -4.65 9.93 -2.15
CA GLY A 78 -5.73 10.78 -1.66
C GLY A 78 -7.10 10.30 -2.13
N ASN A 79 -7.21 9.81 -3.37
CA ASN A 79 -8.42 9.22 -3.90
C ASN A 79 -8.76 7.89 -3.19
N CYS A 80 -7.78 7.02 -2.95
CA CYS A 80 -7.98 5.80 -2.16
C CYS A 80 -8.52 6.10 -0.76
N TYR A 81 -7.98 7.11 -0.08
CA TYR A 81 -8.46 7.54 1.23
C TYR A 81 -9.91 8.05 1.19
N LYS A 82 -10.25 8.88 0.20
CA LYS A 82 -11.61 9.38 -0.01
C LYS A 82 -12.58 8.24 -0.28
N GLU A 83 -12.20 7.30 -1.13
CA GLU A 83 -13.02 6.14 -1.48
C GLU A 83 -13.35 5.28 -0.25
N LEU A 84 -12.36 4.98 0.59
CA LEU A 84 -12.58 4.24 1.85
C LEU A 84 -13.55 4.99 2.78
N THR A 85 -13.39 6.31 2.87
CA THR A 85 -14.24 7.17 3.70
C THR A 85 -15.69 7.19 3.16
N MET A 86 -15.87 7.30 1.85
CA MET A 86 -17.18 7.30 1.20
C MET A 86 -17.89 5.95 1.31
N LYS A 87 -17.15 4.85 1.23
CA LYS A 87 -17.67 3.48 1.41
C LYS A 87 -18.00 3.15 2.89
N GLY A 88 -17.76 4.07 3.82
CA GLY A 88 -17.99 3.86 5.25
C GLY A 88 -17.03 2.86 5.90
N ARG A 89 -15.93 2.49 5.21
CA ARG A 89 -14.89 1.61 5.75
C ARG A 89 -13.95 2.41 6.64
N LEU A 90 -13.39 1.79 7.66
CA LEU A 90 -12.38 2.41 8.52
C LEU A 90 -11.12 2.70 7.69
N PRO A 91 -10.74 3.99 7.46
CA PRO A 91 -9.56 4.30 6.69
C PRO A 91 -8.33 4.09 7.59
N THR A 92 -7.74 2.91 7.50
CA THR A 92 -6.44 2.60 8.13
C THR A 92 -5.33 2.78 7.10
N ALA A 93 -4.09 2.99 7.58
CA ALA A 93 -2.94 3.10 6.68
C ALA A 93 -2.73 1.83 5.85
N ALA A 94 -3.08 0.66 6.41
CA ALA A 94 -3.06 -0.62 5.72
C ALA A 94 -4.16 -0.71 4.65
N ALA A 95 -5.39 -0.29 4.94
CA ALA A 95 -6.48 -0.29 3.96
C ALA A 95 -6.17 0.60 2.75
N VAL A 96 -5.60 1.80 2.99
CA VAL A 96 -5.17 2.70 1.91
C VAL A 96 -4.08 2.04 1.05
N LYS A 97 -3.10 1.38 1.69
CA LYS A 97 -2.04 0.65 0.97
C LYS A 97 -2.60 -0.49 0.12
N ASN A 98 -3.49 -1.29 0.69
CA ASN A 98 -4.08 -2.45 0.01
C ASN A 98 -4.87 -2.00 -1.23
N LEU A 99 -5.71 -0.97 -1.06
CA LEU A 99 -6.46 -0.38 -2.17
C LEU A 99 -5.55 0.21 -3.25
N TYR A 100 -4.49 0.93 -2.86
CA TYR A 100 -3.53 1.52 -3.79
C TYR A 100 -2.72 0.48 -4.56
N LEU A 101 -2.35 -0.64 -3.93
CA LEU A 101 -1.60 -1.72 -4.59
C LEU A 101 -2.50 -2.62 -5.44
N GLY A 102 -3.83 -2.44 -5.39
CA GLY A 102 -4.79 -3.37 -6.00
C GLY A 102 -4.87 -4.72 -5.25
N ASP A 103 -4.23 -4.82 -4.08
CA ASP A 103 -4.37 -5.94 -3.15
C ASP A 103 -5.67 -5.78 -2.36
N ASP A 104 -6.82 -5.86 -3.03
CA ASP A 104 -8.12 -5.99 -2.37
C ASP A 104 -8.32 -7.41 -1.79
N THR A 105 -7.23 -8.01 -1.31
CA THR A 105 -7.20 -9.28 -0.57
C THR A 105 -7.69 -9.12 0.88
N ALA A 106 -7.92 -7.87 1.32
CA ALA A 106 -8.45 -7.59 2.65
C ALA A 106 -9.95 -7.93 2.78
N GLU A 107 -10.70 -8.01 1.68
CA GLU A 107 -12.13 -8.36 1.72
C GLU A 107 -12.54 -9.48 0.77
N GLY A 108 -11.74 -9.79 -0.24
CA GLY A 108 -11.93 -11.01 -1.01
C GLY A 108 -11.51 -12.22 -0.18
N GLN A 109 -12.47 -12.91 0.47
CA GLN A 109 -12.30 -14.33 0.76
C GLN A 109 -11.95 -14.99 -0.58
N THR A 110 -10.68 -15.26 -0.83
CA THR A 110 -10.28 -15.93 -2.07
C THR A 110 -10.98 -17.29 -2.10
N LEU A 111 -11.34 -17.75 -3.29
CA LEU A 111 -11.95 -19.06 -3.47
C LEU A 111 -11.14 -20.15 -2.74
N ALA A 112 -9.81 -20.04 -2.78
CA ALA A 112 -8.89 -20.89 -2.01
C ALA A 112 -9.11 -20.83 -0.49
N LYS A 113 -9.33 -19.65 0.10
CA LYS A 113 -9.60 -19.49 1.54
C LYS A 113 -10.96 -20.05 1.93
N LEU A 114 -11.97 -19.90 1.06
CA LEU A 114 -13.29 -20.51 1.25
C LEU A 114 -13.21 -22.04 1.17
N PHE A 115 -12.47 -22.58 0.19
CA PHE A 115 -12.22 -24.03 0.09
C PHE A 115 -11.45 -24.54 1.30
N ALA A 116 -10.45 -23.82 1.79
CA ALA A 116 -9.71 -24.19 2.99
C ALA A 116 -10.62 -24.23 4.24
N TYR A 117 -11.45 -23.20 4.44
CA TYR A 117 -12.43 -23.16 5.53
C TYR A 117 -13.46 -24.29 5.42
N HIS A 118 -13.99 -24.52 4.21
CA HIS A 118 -14.92 -25.61 3.96
C HIS A 118 -14.26 -26.96 4.24
N HIS A 119 -13.01 -27.17 3.82
CA HIS A 119 -12.27 -28.40 4.06
C HIS A 119 -12.05 -28.64 5.56
N GLU A 120 -11.59 -27.63 6.30
CA GLU A 120 -11.35 -27.71 7.75
C GLU A 120 -12.66 -27.99 8.52
N THR A 121 -13.76 -27.37 8.13
CA THR A 121 -15.07 -27.57 8.76
C THR A 121 -15.65 -28.95 8.41
N SER A 122 -15.53 -29.36 7.14
CA SER A 122 -16.05 -30.63 6.63
C SER A 122 -15.28 -31.86 7.14
N GLN A 123 -13.98 -31.74 7.44
CA GLN A 123 -13.20 -32.82 8.07
C GLN A 123 -13.77 -33.26 9.41
N LYS A 124 -14.41 -32.36 10.16
CA LYS A 124 -15.01 -32.67 11.47
C LYS A 124 -16.34 -33.41 11.35
N ALA A 125 -17.03 -33.31 10.20
CA ALA A 125 -18.38 -33.84 10.01
C ALA A 125 -18.46 -35.01 9.02
N LEU A 126 -17.53 -35.12 8.06
CA LEU A 126 -17.58 -36.09 6.97
C LEU A 126 -16.52 -37.18 7.12
N LYS A 127 -16.89 -38.42 6.76
CA LYS A 127 -15.93 -39.53 6.65
C LYS A 127 -14.99 -39.29 5.46
N TRP A 128 -13.75 -39.77 5.60
CA TRP A 128 -12.70 -39.68 4.58
C TRP A 128 -13.14 -40.09 3.17
N SER A 129 -13.96 -41.15 3.05
CA SER A 129 -14.42 -41.63 1.73
C SER A 129 -15.29 -40.62 0.99
N THR A 130 -15.97 -39.72 1.69
CA THR A 130 -16.77 -38.65 1.10
C THR A 130 -15.90 -37.42 0.85
N LEU A 131 -15.00 -37.12 1.78
CA LEU A 131 -14.14 -35.93 1.73
C LEU A 131 -13.16 -35.93 0.54
N LYS A 132 -12.65 -37.11 0.14
CA LYS A 132 -11.76 -37.27 -1.02
C LYS A 132 -12.37 -36.83 -2.36
N HIS A 133 -13.69 -36.73 -2.46
CA HIS A 133 -14.38 -36.25 -3.67
C HIS A 133 -14.44 -34.71 -3.77
N TYR A 134 -14.11 -34.01 -2.68
CA TYR A 134 -14.10 -32.54 -2.62
C TYR A 134 -12.69 -31.95 -2.58
N ALA A 135 -11.66 -32.79 -2.52
CA ALA A 135 -10.28 -32.37 -2.69
C ALA A 135 -10.02 -32.21 -4.20
N VAL A 136 -9.90 -30.96 -4.65
CA VAL A 136 -9.43 -30.60 -6.00
C VAL A 136 -7.92 -30.48 -5.98
#